data_AF-A0AAU4IEG2-F1
#
_entry.id   AF-A0AAU4IEG2-F1
#
_cell.length_a   1.000
_cell.length_b   1.000
_cell.length_c   1.000
_cell.angle_alpha   90.00
_cell.angle_beta   90.00
_cell.angle_gamma   90.00
#
_symmetry.space_group_name_H-M   'P 1'
#
loop_
_entity.id
_entity.type
_entity.pdbx_description
1 polymer ?
#
loop_
_entity_poly.entity_id
_entity_poly.type
_entity_poly.pdbx_seq_one_letter_code
_entity_poly.pdbx_strand_id
1 'polypeptide(L)'
;MAILLTDVLADWAQSSVEVVARDRAAGRRAPTTAEITRSLTQAVISLRDGTGIGPIAKYARTYRELRLPVVPDGKGRYGWLDVVIWLPDVPGIVVEIDSRPNPASVQKLVFARDAGAFPLWVCFGKGGIERIDGVTVLGIRECVQGVLDTGAE
;
A
#
# COMPACT_ATOMS: atom_id res chain seq x y z
N MET A 1 -2.51 7.00 13.03
CA MET A 1 -2.70 6.63 11.62
C MET A 1 -1.69 5.57 11.17
N ALA A 2 -0.38 5.84 11.24
CA ALA A 2 0.65 4.86 10.88
C ALA A 2 0.51 3.52 11.63
N ILE A 3 0.29 3.56 12.94
CA ILE A 3 0.09 2.35 13.78
C ILE A 3 -1.10 1.51 13.27
N LEU A 4 -2.26 2.15 13.05
CA LEU A 4 -3.48 1.49 12.57
C LEU A 4 -3.31 0.82 11.20
N LEU A 5 -2.48 1.41 10.33
CA LEU A 5 -2.21 0.89 9.00
C LEU A 5 -1.15 -0.21 9.01
N THR A 6 -0.17 -0.13 9.90
CA THR A 6 0.74 -1.24 10.21
C THR A 6 -0.04 -2.44 10.72
N ASP A 7 -1.01 -2.25 11.62
CA ASP A 7 -1.84 -3.33 12.16
C ASP A 7 -2.69 -3.98 11.06
N VAL A 8 -3.36 -3.19 10.20
CA VAL A 8 -4.12 -3.76 9.08
C VAL A 8 -3.23 -4.47 8.06
N LEU A 9 -2.04 -3.95 7.79
CA LEU A 9 -1.12 -4.60 6.86
C LEU A 9 -0.45 -5.84 7.47
N ALA A 10 -0.27 -5.88 8.79
CA ALA A 10 0.12 -7.08 9.52
C ALA A 10 -0.98 -8.14 9.52
N ASP A 11 -2.24 -7.76 9.78
CA ASP A 11 -3.40 -8.64 9.69
C ASP A 11 -3.61 -9.18 8.28
N TRP A 12 -3.42 -8.32 7.27
CA TRP A 12 -3.42 -8.74 5.87
C TRP A 12 -2.29 -9.72 5.58
N ALA A 13 -1.08 -9.45 6.05
CA ALA A 13 0.06 -10.33 5.84
C ALA A 13 -0.20 -11.71 6.44
N GLN A 14 -0.67 -11.76 7.69
CA GLN A 14 -1.07 -12.97 8.38
C GLN A 14 -2.12 -13.75 7.57
N SER A 15 -3.21 -13.09 7.19
CA SER A 15 -4.30 -13.70 6.40
C SER A 15 -3.84 -14.17 5.01
N SER A 16 -2.90 -13.45 4.40
CA SER A 16 -2.37 -13.75 3.07
C SER A 16 -1.41 -14.94 3.10
N VAL A 17 -0.62 -15.10 4.17
CA VAL A 17 0.20 -16.30 4.39
C VAL A 17 -0.69 -17.54 4.38
N GLU A 18 -1.81 -17.51 5.10
CA GLU A 18 -2.73 -18.65 5.18
C GLU A 18 -3.36 -19.00 3.82
N VAL A 19 -3.76 -17.98 3.04
CA VAL A 19 -4.34 -18.19 1.71
C VAL A 19 -3.30 -18.76 0.75
N VAL A 20 -2.08 -18.21 0.75
CA VAL A 20 -1.02 -18.69 -0.14
C VAL A 20 -0.56 -20.08 0.28
N ALA A 21 -0.43 -20.37 1.57
CA ALA A 21 -0.16 -21.72 2.07
C ALA A 21 -1.20 -22.74 1.57
N ARG A 22 -2.49 -22.39 1.64
CA ARG A 22 -3.60 -23.21 1.14
C ARG A 22 -3.53 -23.40 -0.38
N ASP A 23 -3.23 -22.34 -1.12
CA ASP A 23 -3.09 -22.39 -2.58
C ASP A 23 -1.91 -23.25 -3.02
N ARG A 24 -0.79 -23.16 -2.32
CA ARG A 24 0.40 -24.00 -2.53
C ARG A 24 0.12 -25.46 -2.23
N ALA A 25 -0.53 -25.77 -1.11
CA ALA A 25 -0.96 -27.12 -0.78
C ALA A 25 -1.92 -27.71 -1.84
N ALA A 26 -2.66 -26.86 -2.56
CA ALA A 26 -3.50 -27.24 -3.69
C ALA A 26 -2.76 -27.29 -5.05
N GLY A 27 -1.42 -27.21 -5.06
CA GLY A 27 -0.59 -27.28 -6.26
C GLY A 27 -0.58 -26.01 -7.11
N ARG A 28 -1.09 -24.87 -6.61
CA ARG A 28 -1.06 -23.60 -7.34
C ARG A 28 0.34 -22.97 -7.28
N ARG A 29 0.67 -22.21 -8.33
CA ARG A 29 1.95 -21.47 -8.45
C ARG A 29 2.06 -20.34 -7.42
N ALA A 30 3.27 -19.84 -7.23
CA ALA A 30 3.53 -18.64 -6.44
C ALA A 30 2.75 -17.43 -6.98
N PRO A 31 2.27 -16.52 -6.10
CA PRO A 31 1.66 -15.28 -6.53
C PRO A 31 2.67 -14.37 -7.22
N THR A 32 2.23 -13.73 -8.30
CA THR A 32 2.97 -12.72 -9.05
C THR A 32 2.97 -11.39 -8.33
N THR A 33 3.91 -10.51 -8.70
CA THR A 33 3.93 -9.11 -8.24
C THR A 33 2.59 -8.40 -8.45
N ALA A 34 1.90 -8.65 -9.57
CA ALA A 34 0.60 -8.06 -9.85
C ALA A 34 -0.50 -8.57 -8.92
N GLU A 35 -0.49 -9.87 -8.59
CA GLU A 35 -1.42 -10.46 -7.63
C GLU A 35 -1.16 -9.92 -6.21
N ILE A 36 0.10 -9.81 -5.80
CA ILE A 36 0.47 -9.21 -4.50
C ILE A 36 0.03 -7.74 -4.41
N THR A 37 0.32 -6.94 -5.46
CA THR A 37 -0.08 -5.52 -5.51
C THR A 37 -1.58 -5.36 -5.40
N ARG A 38 -2.36 -6.21 -6.11
CA ARG A 38 -3.83 -6.21 -6.05
C ARG A 38 -4.33 -6.56 -4.64
N SER A 39 -3.75 -7.57 -4.00
CA SER A 39 -4.14 -7.98 -2.65
C SER A 39 -3.82 -6.89 -1.61
N LEU A 40 -2.64 -6.28 -1.69
CA LEU A 40 -2.25 -5.13 -0.86
C LEU A 40 -3.18 -3.92 -1.08
N THR A 41 -3.52 -3.64 -2.33
CA THR A 41 -4.47 -2.59 -2.68
C THR A 41 -5.81 -2.84 -1.99
N GLN A 42 -6.29 -4.09 -2.01
CA GLN A 42 -7.52 -4.44 -1.31
C GLN A 42 -7.42 -4.32 0.20
N ALA A 43 -6.30 -4.73 0.80
CA ALA A 43 -6.05 -4.57 2.23
C ALA A 43 -6.18 -3.10 2.66
N VAL A 44 -5.56 -2.20 1.90
CA VAL A 44 -5.61 -0.75 2.14
C VAL A 44 -7.03 -0.20 1.94
N ILE A 45 -7.80 -0.71 0.98
CA ILE A 45 -9.19 -0.29 0.79
C ILE A 45 -10.06 -0.76 1.95
N SER A 46 -9.86 -1.98 2.43
CA SER A 46 -10.58 -2.57 3.57
C SER A 46 -10.34 -1.84 4.90
N LEU A 47 -9.35 -0.94 4.98
CA LEU A 47 -9.19 -0.05 6.13
C LEU A 47 -10.46 0.75 6.42
N ARG A 48 -11.18 1.16 5.36
CA ARG A 48 -12.47 1.84 5.47
C ARG A 48 -13.48 0.99 6.23
N ASP A 49 -13.50 -0.31 5.96
CA ASP A 49 -14.55 -1.20 6.43
C ASP A 49 -14.19 -1.83 7.79
N GLY A 50 -12.94 -1.69 8.24
CA GLY A 50 -12.46 -2.15 9.54
C GLY A 50 -12.60 -1.13 10.67
N THR A 51 -12.27 -1.57 11.89
CA THR A 51 -12.24 -0.73 13.11
C THR A 51 -11.16 0.36 13.09
N GLY A 52 -10.25 0.33 12.11
CA GLY A 52 -9.04 1.14 12.05
C GLY A 52 -9.27 2.66 11.92
N ILE A 53 -10.37 3.11 11.31
CA ILE A 53 -10.68 4.55 11.16
C ILE A 53 -11.82 4.99 12.09
N GLY A 54 -12.27 4.12 13.00
CA GLY A 54 -13.25 4.44 14.03
C GLY A 54 -14.61 4.96 13.48
N PRO A 55 -15.36 5.75 14.27
CA PRO A 55 -16.71 6.22 13.93
C PRO A 55 -16.81 7.08 12.65
N ILE A 56 -15.69 7.61 12.16
CA ILE A 56 -15.63 8.44 10.94
C ILE A 56 -15.49 7.61 9.66
N ALA A 57 -15.22 6.31 9.77
CA ALA A 57 -15.11 5.38 8.64
C ALA A 57 -16.32 5.42 7.70
N LYS A 58 -17.54 5.60 8.23
CA LYS A 58 -18.77 5.74 7.44
C LYS A 58 -18.78 6.95 6.49
N TYR A 59 -17.95 7.95 6.75
CA TYR A 59 -17.80 9.15 5.93
C TYR A 59 -16.56 9.11 5.04
N ALA A 60 -15.70 8.11 5.21
CA ALA A 60 -14.51 7.94 4.39
C ALA A 60 -14.88 7.59 2.95
N ARG A 61 -14.13 8.14 1.99
CA ARG A 61 -14.23 7.81 0.57
C ARG A 61 -12.90 7.27 0.08
N THR A 62 -12.92 6.09 -0.53
CA THR A 62 -11.72 5.49 -1.09
C THR A 62 -11.72 5.60 -2.61
N TYR A 63 -10.63 6.10 -3.15
CA TYR A 63 -10.39 6.24 -4.58
C TYR A 63 -9.20 5.37 -4.95
N ARG A 64 -9.32 4.66 -6.07
CA ARG A 64 -8.20 3.97 -6.71
C ARG A 64 -7.74 4.80 -7.88
N GLU A 65 -6.44 4.78 -8.16
CA GLU A 65 -5.92 5.32 -9.41
C GLU A 65 -6.29 6.81 -9.58
N LEU A 66 -6.18 7.61 -8.50
CA LEU A 66 -6.54 9.02 -8.54
C LEU A 66 -5.45 9.83 -9.26
N ARG A 67 -5.84 10.53 -10.32
CA ARG A 67 -4.92 11.36 -11.11
C ARG A 67 -4.51 12.61 -10.33
N LEU A 68 -3.20 12.85 -10.24
CA LEU A 68 -2.62 14.04 -9.63
C LEU A 68 -2.18 15.05 -10.71
N PRO A 69 -2.25 16.36 -10.44
CA PRO A 69 -1.71 17.39 -11.33
C PRO A 69 -0.18 17.52 -11.20
N VAL A 70 0.53 16.40 -11.03
CA VAL A 70 2.00 16.33 -11.00
C VAL A 70 2.46 15.43 -12.14
N VAL A 71 3.48 15.85 -12.88
CA VAL A 71 4.15 15.02 -13.89
C VAL A 71 5.48 14.60 -13.29
N PRO A 72 5.63 13.34 -12.84
CA PRO A 72 6.90 12.91 -12.27
C PRO A 72 8.03 12.97 -13.31
N ASP A 73 9.25 13.20 -12.86
CA ASP A 73 10.41 13.35 -13.75
C ASP A 73 10.58 12.12 -14.67
N GLY A 74 10.95 12.40 -15.92
CA GLY A 74 11.07 11.37 -16.95
C GLY A 74 9.74 10.75 -17.39
N LYS A 75 8.59 11.29 -16.96
CA LYS A 75 7.26 10.92 -17.45
C LYS A 75 6.70 12.03 -18.34
N GLY A 76 5.99 11.63 -19.40
CA GLY A 76 5.24 12.56 -20.28
C GLY A 76 3.77 12.74 -19.88
N ARG A 77 3.37 12.24 -18.69
CA ARG A 77 1.97 12.22 -18.25
C ARG A 77 1.85 12.44 -16.75
N TYR A 78 0.69 12.95 -16.35
CA TYR A 78 0.31 13.09 -14.94
C TYR A 78 0.41 11.75 -14.20
N GLY A 79 0.83 11.83 -12.94
CA GLY A 79 0.90 10.74 -12.00
C GLY A 79 -0.49 10.25 -11.58
N TRP A 80 -0.56 8.97 -11.23
CA TRP A 80 -1.75 8.32 -10.72
C TRP A 80 -1.39 7.70 -9.37
N LEU A 81 -2.17 8.02 -8.34
CA LEU A 81 -2.04 7.45 -7.00
C LEU A 81 -2.69 6.09 -6.93
N ASP A 82 -2.04 5.10 -6.33
CA ASP A 82 -2.62 3.75 -6.24
C ASP A 82 -3.92 3.77 -5.42
N VAL A 83 -3.87 4.34 -4.20
CA VAL A 83 -5.04 4.48 -3.33
C VAL A 83 -5.05 5.83 -2.61
N VAL A 84 -6.24 6.42 -2.50
CA VAL A 84 -6.50 7.61 -1.67
C VAL A 84 -7.70 7.32 -0.77
N ILE A 85 -7.52 7.48 0.54
CA ILE A 85 -8.60 7.43 1.52
C ILE A 85 -8.86 8.86 1.98
N TRP A 86 -9.90 9.47 1.44
CA TRP A 86 -10.36 10.77 1.86
C TRP A 86 -11.19 10.66 3.14
N LEU A 87 -10.96 11.56 4.09
CA LEU A 87 -11.65 11.64 5.36
C LEU A 87 -12.14 13.08 5.57
N PRO A 88 -13.36 13.29 6.11
CA PRO A 88 -13.79 14.63 6.48
C PRO A 88 -12.98 15.16 7.66
N ASP A 89 -12.64 16.44 7.61
CA ASP A 89 -12.04 17.22 8.72
C ASP A 89 -10.67 16.73 9.24
N VAL A 90 -10.04 15.76 8.56
CA VAL A 90 -8.68 15.29 8.84
C VAL A 90 -7.91 15.06 7.55
N PRO A 91 -6.56 15.04 7.59
CA PRO A 91 -5.75 14.73 6.42
C PRO A 91 -6.16 13.40 5.76
N GLY A 92 -6.41 13.44 4.45
CA GLY A 92 -6.61 12.22 3.67
C GLY A 92 -5.34 11.38 3.63
N ILE A 93 -5.47 10.07 3.48
CA ILE A 93 -4.34 9.14 3.39
C ILE A 93 -4.07 8.88 1.91
N VAL A 94 -2.83 9.03 1.47
CA VAL A 94 -2.40 8.75 0.10
C VAL A 94 -1.38 7.62 0.14
N VAL A 95 -1.63 6.55 -0.60
CA VAL A 95 -0.84 5.32 -0.56
C VAL A 95 -0.29 4.99 -1.94
N GLU A 96 1.01 4.72 -1.98
CA GLU A 96 1.70 4.09 -3.12
C GLU A 96 2.20 2.71 -2.71
N ILE A 97 2.07 1.73 -3.60
CA ILE A 97 2.45 0.34 -3.36
C ILE A 97 3.46 -0.08 -4.42
N ASP A 98 4.72 -0.25 -4.03
CA ASP A 98 5.79 -0.61 -4.96
C ASP A 98 6.52 -1.91 -4.58
N SER A 99 6.83 -2.69 -5.61
CA SER A 99 7.68 -3.88 -5.50
C SER A 99 9.18 -3.56 -5.53
N ARG A 100 9.55 -2.30 -5.77
CA ARG A 100 10.92 -1.81 -5.84
C ARG A 100 10.94 -0.28 -5.65
N PRO A 101 12.04 0.32 -5.20
CA PRO A 101 12.16 1.76 -5.12
C PRO A 101 11.77 2.44 -6.44
N ASN A 102 10.88 3.42 -6.36
CA ASN A 102 10.25 4.06 -7.50
C ASN A 102 10.25 5.58 -7.31
N PRO A 103 11.20 6.30 -7.93
CA PRO A 103 11.30 7.76 -7.79
C PRO A 103 10.01 8.50 -8.18
N ALA A 104 9.23 7.96 -9.13
CA ALA A 104 7.96 8.58 -9.52
C ALA A 104 6.91 8.49 -8.40
N SER A 105 6.88 7.38 -7.65
CA SER A 105 6.03 7.24 -6.47
C SER A 105 6.43 8.19 -5.37
N VAL A 106 7.74 8.35 -5.13
CA VAL A 106 8.28 9.33 -4.17
C VAL A 106 7.81 10.74 -4.51
N GLN A 107 7.90 11.17 -5.77
CA GLN A 107 7.45 12.50 -6.18
C GLN A 107 5.94 12.70 -6.00
N LYS A 108 5.12 11.68 -6.28
CA LYS A 108 3.67 11.71 -6.02
C LYS A 108 3.37 11.86 -4.52
N LEU A 109 4.09 11.14 -3.66
CA LEU A 109 3.91 11.21 -2.21
C LEU A 109 4.39 12.53 -1.61
N VAL A 110 5.49 13.09 -2.11
CA VAL A 110 5.96 14.43 -1.73
C VAL A 110 4.92 15.48 -2.12
N PHE A 111 4.35 15.39 -3.33
CA PHE A 111 3.25 16.27 -3.73
C PHE A 111 2.05 16.14 -2.79
N ALA A 112 1.65 14.92 -2.45
CA ALA A 112 0.52 14.68 -1.54
C ALA A 112 0.77 15.25 -0.13
N ARG A 113 1.99 15.09 0.39
CA ARG A 113 2.44 15.70 1.65
C ARG A 113 2.27 17.21 1.63
N ASP A 114 2.78 17.86 0.58
CA ASP A 114 2.77 19.32 0.46
C ASP A 114 1.35 19.86 0.27
N ALA A 115 0.44 19.03 -0.25
CA ALA A 115 -1.00 19.29 -0.30
C ALA A 115 -1.73 19.03 1.04
N GLY A 116 -1.02 18.66 2.11
CA GLY A 116 -1.58 18.44 3.46
C GLY A 116 -2.17 17.05 3.69
N ALA A 117 -1.96 16.10 2.77
CA ALA A 117 -2.33 14.70 2.98
C ALA A 117 -1.30 13.96 3.85
N PHE A 118 -1.67 12.79 4.35
CA PHE A 118 -0.77 11.84 4.98
C PHE A 118 -0.22 10.85 3.93
N PRO A 119 1.02 11.03 3.43
CA PRO A 119 1.63 10.12 2.48
C PRO A 119 2.15 8.84 3.14
N LEU A 120 1.85 7.70 2.51
CA LEU A 120 2.36 6.40 2.87
C LEU A 120 2.95 5.70 1.65
N TRP A 121 4.16 5.17 1.82
CA TRP A 121 4.78 4.29 0.85
C TRP A 121 4.87 2.86 1.36
N VAL A 122 4.21 1.91 0.68
CA VAL A 122 4.31 0.48 0.98
C VAL A 122 5.31 -0.16 0.04
N CYS A 123 6.38 -0.72 0.60
CA CYS A 123 7.45 -1.37 -0.16
C CYS A 123 7.50 -2.86 0.19
N PHE A 124 7.28 -3.74 -0.79
CA PHE A 124 7.18 -5.19 -0.53
C PHE A 124 8.20 -6.07 -1.24
N GLY A 125 8.95 -5.55 -2.20
CA GLY A 125 9.92 -6.33 -2.97
C GLY A 125 11.38 -5.95 -2.71
N LYS A 126 12.20 -5.92 -3.76
CA LYS A 126 13.67 -5.76 -3.65
C LYS A 126 14.10 -4.30 -3.74
N GLY A 127 15.20 -3.97 -3.09
CA GLY A 127 15.83 -2.64 -3.14
C GLY A 127 15.91 -1.97 -1.77
N GLY A 128 16.77 -0.96 -1.66
CA GLY A 128 16.91 -0.16 -0.43
C GLY A 128 15.76 0.84 -0.31
N ILE A 129 15.22 0.98 0.90
CA ILE A 129 14.23 1.99 1.22
C ILE A 129 14.97 3.20 1.77
N GLU A 130 14.92 4.33 1.06
CA GLU A 130 15.45 5.58 1.56
C GLU A 130 14.40 6.29 2.41
N ARG A 131 14.86 6.92 3.50
CA ARG A 131 14.01 7.78 4.32
C ARG A 131 13.70 9.05 3.53
N ILE A 132 12.42 9.36 3.39
CA ILE A 132 11.94 10.58 2.75
C ILE A 132 11.25 11.41 3.82
N ASP A 133 11.64 12.67 3.96
CA ASP A 133 11.09 13.52 5.02
C ASP A 133 9.59 13.75 4.85
N GLY A 134 8.84 13.62 5.95
CA GLY A 134 7.38 13.71 5.96
C GLY A 134 6.64 12.61 5.18
N VAL A 135 7.32 11.59 4.64
CA VAL A 135 6.70 10.41 4.03
C VAL A 135 6.85 9.21 4.96
N THR A 136 5.74 8.61 5.35
CA THR A 136 5.78 7.36 6.13
C THR A 136 6.11 6.22 5.18
N VAL A 137 7.13 5.43 5.49
CA VAL A 137 7.47 4.25 4.69
C VAL A 137 7.25 2.99 5.51
N LEU A 138 6.56 2.03 4.91
CA LEU A 138 6.29 0.72 5.47
C LEU A 138 6.89 -0.36 4.58
N GLY A 139 8.00 -0.95 5.06
CA GLY A 139 8.61 -2.11 4.42
C GLY A 139 7.96 -3.40 4.92
N ILE A 140 7.28 -4.12 4.04
CA ILE A 140 6.62 -5.41 4.35
C ILE A 140 7.28 -6.60 3.66
N ARG A 141 8.53 -6.43 3.25
CA ARG A 141 9.27 -7.42 2.46
C ARG A 141 9.35 -8.78 3.17
N GLU A 142 9.67 -8.79 4.46
CA GLU A 142 9.79 -10.03 5.24
C GLU A 142 8.45 -10.76 5.33
N CYS A 143 7.36 -10.02 5.55
CA CYS A 143 6.01 -10.55 5.53
C CYS A 143 5.67 -11.21 4.19
N VAL A 144 5.94 -10.52 3.08
CA VAL A 144 5.69 -11.05 1.73
C VAL A 144 6.62 -12.21 1.37
N GLN A 145 7.86 -12.19 1.86
CA GLN A 145 8.79 -13.31 1.66
C GLN A 145 8.28 -14.57 2.38
N GLY A 146 7.79 -14.43 3.62
CA GLY A 146 7.11 -15.53 4.33
C GLY A 146 5.92 -16.10 3.56
N VAL A 147 5.11 -15.24 2.94
CA VAL A 147 4.01 -15.66 2.05
C VAL A 147 4.53 -16.47 0.85
N LEU A 148 5.63 -16.05 0.24
CA LEU A 148 6.20 -16.70 -0.94
C LEU A 148 6.86 -18.06 -0.63
N ASP A 149 7.48 -18.17 0.54
CA ASP A 149 8.26 -19.33 0.98
C ASP A 149 7.38 -20.42 1.61
N THR A 150 6.20 -20.07 2.11
CA THR A 150 5.27 -21.06 2.69
C THR A 150 4.74 -21.99 1.59
N GLY A 151 5.10 -23.28 1.67
CA GLY A 151 4.70 -24.33 0.72
C GLY A 151 5.79 -24.77 -0.26
N ALA A 152 7.07 -24.56 0.05
CA ALA A 152 8.23 -25.01 -0.73
C ALA A 152 8.83 -26.36 -0.26
N GLU A 153 8.15 -27.11 0.61
CA GLU A 153 8.55 -28.46 1.04
C GLU A 153 7.86 -29.56 0.23
#